data_AF-A0A349YFI8-F1
#
_entry.id   AF-A0A349YFI8-F1
#
_cell.length_a   1.000
_cell.length_b   1.000
_cell.length_c   1.000
_cell.angle_alpha   90.00
_cell.angle_beta   90.00
_cell.angle_gamma   90.00
#
_symmetry.space_group_name_H-M   'P 1'
#
loop_
_entity.id
_entity.type
_entity.pdbx_description
1 polymer ?
#
loop_
_entity_poly.entity_id
_entity_poly.type
_entity_poly.pdbx_seq_one_letter_code
_entity_poly.pdbx_strand_id
1 'polypeptide(L)'
;MLSSYGEIKIHEVLENAGLPFSEEYEFPDLCGHCNVPLRFDFCVFDDVGDIDFLIEMNGEQHYRPIKKFGGQKAFNRQRENDVKKRRYCLEHGIKLVTIPYYDEGKISYDYIMRAAGYK
;
A
#
# COMPACT_ATOMS: atom_id res chain seq x y z
N MET A 1 8.60 10.83 3.54
CA MET A 1 8.84 10.77 5.00
C MET A 1 8.07 9.55 5.46
N LEU A 2 8.76 8.46 5.78
CA LEU A 2 8.11 7.22 6.24
C LEU A 2 7.40 7.50 7.56
N SER A 3 6.09 7.27 7.57
CA SER A 3 5.17 7.82 8.58
C SER A 3 4.93 6.87 9.75
N SER A 4 5.15 5.57 9.52
CA SER A 4 4.88 4.50 10.47
C SER A 4 6.05 3.51 10.55
N TYR A 5 6.18 2.80 11.68
CA TYR A 5 7.20 1.77 11.84
C TYR A 5 7.07 0.67 10.78
N GLY A 6 5.84 0.30 10.41
CA GLY A 6 5.58 -0.63 9.32
C GLY A 6 6.13 -0.18 7.96
N GLU A 7 5.91 1.08 7.57
CA GLU A 7 6.49 1.64 6.34
C GLU A 7 8.02 1.63 6.39
N ILE A 8 8.62 2.01 7.51
CA ILE A 8 10.08 1.95 7.70
C ILE A 8 10.58 0.52 7.51
N LYS A 9 9.87 -0.47 8.08
CA LYS A 9 10.24 -1.87 7.96
C LYS A 9 10.13 -2.39 6.53
N ILE A 10 9.08 -1.99 5.79
CA ILE A 10 8.92 -2.35 4.38
C ILE A 10 10.06 -1.75 3.56
N HIS A 11 10.34 -0.45 3.73
CA HIS A 11 11.46 0.22 3.07
C HIS A 11 12.78 -0.52 3.29
N GLU A 12 13.14 -0.80 4.56
CA GLU A 12 14.35 -1.55 4.89
C GLU A 12 14.40 -2.92 4.22
N VAL A 13 13.28 -3.64 4.18
CA VAL A 13 13.22 -4.97 3.56
C VAL A 13 13.45 -4.89 2.06
N LEU A 14 12.80 -3.93 1.37
CA LEU A 14 12.96 -3.75 -0.07
C LEU A 14 14.37 -3.29 -0.42
N GLU A 15 14.90 -2.31 0.32
CA GLU A 15 16.26 -1.78 0.13
C GLU A 15 17.33 -2.85 0.35
N ASN A 16 17.26 -3.59 1.46
CA ASN A 16 18.24 -4.64 1.76
C ASN A 16 18.17 -5.82 0.77
N ALA A 17 17.00 -6.07 0.17
CA ALA A 17 16.84 -7.08 -0.87
C ALA A 17 17.31 -6.59 -2.26
N GLY A 18 17.61 -5.30 -2.40
CA GLY A 18 18.00 -4.70 -3.68
C GLY A 18 16.85 -4.62 -4.69
N LEU A 19 15.60 -4.63 -4.23
CA LEU A 19 14.43 -4.50 -5.09
C LEU A 19 14.28 -3.04 -5.54
N PRO A 20 14.06 -2.74 -6.82
CA PRO A 20 13.73 -1.39 -7.26
C PRO A 20 12.31 -1.03 -6.81
N PHE A 21 12.15 0.09 -6.12
CA PHE A 21 10.83 0.56 -5.68
C PHE A 21 10.71 2.08 -5.66
N SER A 22 9.48 2.57 -5.59
CA SER A 22 9.14 3.97 -5.35
C SER A 22 8.14 4.09 -4.22
N GLU A 23 8.31 5.09 -3.36
CA GLU A 23 7.36 5.45 -2.30
C GLU A 23 6.25 6.38 -2.82
N GLU A 24 5.12 6.41 -2.12
CA GLU A 24 3.97 7.31 -2.38
C GLU A 24 3.52 7.33 -3.86
N TYR A 25 3.54 6.16 -4.51
CA TYR A 25 3.30 6.03 -5.94
C TYR A 25 1.84 6.35 -6.30
N GLU A 26 1.62 7.22 -7.28
CA GLU A 26 0.29 7.61 -7.74
C GLU A 26 0.11 7.33 -9.23
N PHE A 27 -1.12 6.97 -9.60
CA PHE A 27 -1.54 6.91 -10.99
C PHE A 27 -2.32 8.18 -11.33
N PRO A 28 -2.00 8.89 -12.44
CA PRO A 28 -2.64 10.15 -12.79
C PRO A 28 -4.17 10.06 -12.94
N ASP A 29 -4.68 8.88 -13.31
CA ASP A 29 -6.10 8.59 -13.54
C ASP A 29 -6.80 7.96 -12.33
N LEU A 30 -6.08 7.64 -11.25
CA LEU A 30 -6.65 7.09 -10.01
C LEU A 30 -6.85 8.17 -8.96
N CYS A 31 -8.07 8.72 -8.91
CA CYS A 31 -8.43 9.79 -7.99
C CYS A 31 -9.55 9.45 -7.01
N GLY A 32 -9.40 9.99 -5.80
CA GLY A 32 -10.36 9.96 -4.70
C GLY A 32 -11.44 11.03 -4.83
N HIS A 33 -11.96 11.47 -3.69
CA HIS A 33 -12.90 12.58 -3.64
C HIS A 33 -12.23 13.92 -3.99
N CYS A 34 -12.92 14.80 -4.72
CA CYS A 34 -12.39 16.09 -5.20
C CYS A 34 -11.09 15.98 -6.04
N ASN A 35 -10.95 14.93 -6.85
CA ASN A 35 -9.77 14.70 -7.70
C ASN A 35 -8.43 14.68 -6.94
N VAL A 36 -8.46 14.31 -5.65
CA VAL A 36 -7.23 14.08 -4.89
C VAL A 36 -6.63 12.74 -5.34
N PRO A 37 -5.37 12.69 -5.81
CA PRO A 37 -4.72 11.44 -6.21
C PRO A 37 -4.72 10.41 -5.08
N LEU A 38 -4.97 9.14 -5.42
CA LEU A 38 -4.80 8.04 -4.46
C LEU A 38 -3.40 7.47 -4.63
N ARG A 39 -2.60 7.57 -3.56
CA ARG A 39 -1.23 7.09 -3.51
C ARG A 39 -1.16 5.71 -2.89
N PHE A 40 -0.26 4.88 -3.41
CA PHE A 40 0.17 3.64 -2.80
C PHE A 40 1.44 3.88 -1.99
N ASP A 41 1.59 3.20 -0.86
CA ASP A 41 2.76 3.42 0.00
C ASP A 41 4.05 3.05 -0.73
N PHE A 42 4.03 1.91 -1.45
CA PHE A 42 5.15 1.48 -2.29
C PHE A 42 4.68 0.89 -3.63
N CYS A 43 5.49 1.10 -4.66
CA CYS A 43 5.43 0.39 -5.94
C CYS A 43 6.75 -0.33 -6.16
N VAL A 44 6.71 -1.65 -6.33
CA VAL A 44 7.87 -2.50 -6.62
C VAL A 44 7.91 -2.78 -8.12
N PHE A 45 9.08 -2.63 -8.72
CA PHE A 45 9.32 -2.87 -10.14
C PHE A 45 10.04 -4.20 -10.37
N ASP A 46 9.85 -4.77 -11.55
CA ASP A 46 10.61 -5.93 -12.00
C ASP A 46 11.95 -5.53 -12.64
N ASP A 47 12.71 -6.53 -13.12
CA ASP A 47 14.03 -6.34 -13.72
C ASP A 47 14.02 -5.53 -15.02
N VAL A 48 12.85 -5.39 -15.69
CA VAL A 48 12.70 -4.59 -16.91
C VAL A 48 12.11 -3.20 -16.64
N GLY A 49 11.76 -2.90 -15.40
CA GLY A 49 11.24 -1.61 -14.94
C GLY A 49 9.72 -1.49 -15.00
N ASP A 50 9.00 -2.59 -15.27
CA ASP A 50 7.54 -2.62 -15.22
C ASP A 50 7.05 -2.83 -13.77
N ILE A 51 5.81 -2.46 -13.48
CA ILE A 51 5.22 -2.64 -12.15
C ILE A 51 4.99 -4.13 -11.90
N ASP A 52 5.64 -4.68 -10.87
CA ASP A 52 5.38 -6.05 -10.42
C ASP A 52 4.20 -6.09 -9.44
N PHE A 53 4.28 -5.31 -8.36
CA PHE A 53 3.20 -5.19 -7.38
C PHE A 53 3.25 -3.88 -6.58
N LEU A 54 2.11 -3.51 -6.03
CA LEU A 54 1.94 -2.37 -5.12
C LEU A 54 1.81 -2.86 -3.68
N ILE A 55 2.21 -2.03 -2.70
CA ILE A 55 2.10 -2.34 -1.27
C ILE A 55 1.36 -1.21 -0.54
N GLU A 56 0.49 -1.59 0.39
CA GLU A 56 -0.14 -0.69 1.37
C GLU A 56 0.11 -1.19 2.80
N MET A 57 0.56 -0.32 3.68
CA MET A 57 0.65 -0.54 5.13
C MET A 57 -0.59 0.04 5.81
N ASN A 58 -1.62 -0.79 5.98
CA ASN A 58 -2.91 -0.37 6.50
C ASN A 58 -2.89 -0.20 8.02
N GLY A 59 -2.85 1.05 8.47
CA GLY A 59 -3.05 1.44 9.86
C GLY A 59 -4.45 1.10 10.41
N GLU A 60 -4.62 1.26 11.72
CA GLU A 60 -5.87 0.94 12.42
C GLU A 60 -7.10 1.72 11.88
N GLN A 61 -6.87 2.91 11.31
CA GLN A 61 -7.89 3.73 10.65
C GLN A 61 -8.53 3.08 9.41
N HIS A 62 -7.96 2.01 8.86
CA HIS A 62 -8.58 1.23 7.78
C HIS A 62 -9.64 0.24 8.29
N TYR A 63 -9.62 -0.07 9.59
CA TYR A 63 -10.46 -1.12 10.19
C TYR A 63 -11.53 -0.56 11.11
N ARG A 64 -11.28 0.60 11.73
CA ARG A 64 -12.25 1.26 12.60
C ARG A 64 -12.15 2.78 12.55
N PRO A 65 -13.24 3.51 12.87
CA PRO A 65 -13.17 4.96 13.02
C PRO A 65 -12.27 5.36 14.19
N ILE A 66 -11.35 6.28 13.94
CA ILE A 66 -10.47 6.86 14.96
C ILE A 66 -10.66 8.37 15.00
N LYS A 67 -10.99 8.91 16.18
CA LYS A 67 -11.30 10.34 16.37
C LYS A 67 -10.17 11.26 15.88
N LYS A 68 -8.90 10.93 16.19
CA LYS A 68 -7.71 11.68 15.76
C LYS A 68 -7.61 11.82 14.23
N PHE A 69 -8.14 10.84 13.49
CA PHE A 69 -8.13 10.81 12.03
C PHE A 69 -9.46 11.28 11.40
N GLY A 70 -10.37 11.89 12.18
CA GLY A 70 -11.65 12.40 11.66
C GLY A 70 -12.86 11.47 11.84
N GLY A 71 -12.70 10.38 12.61
CA GLY A 71 -13.80 9.52 13.04
C GLY A 71 -14.54 8.82 11.90
N GLN A 72 -15.86 8.66 12.04
CA GLN A 72 -16.68 7.87 11.11
C GLN A 72 -16.64 8.38 9.67
N LYS A 73 -16.62 9.71 9.48
CA LYS A 73 -16.60 10.31 8.14
C LYS A 73 -15.31 9.98 7.38
N ALA A 74 -14.17 10.10 8.07
CA ALA A 74 -12.87 9.76 7.49
C ALA A 74 -12.76 8.26 7.22
N PHE A 75 -13.23 7.41 8.15
CA PHE A 75 -13.27 5.96 7.95
C PHE A 75 -14.08 5.54 6.72
N ASN A 76 -15.25 6.14 6.50
CA ASN A 76 -16.06 5.84 5.32
C ASN A 76 -15.32 6.23 4.02
N ARG A 77 -14.68 7.41 3.99
CA ARG A 77 -13.85 7.82 2.85
C ARG A 77 -12.67 6.89 2.62
N GLN A 78 -12.01 6.45 3.68
CA GLN A 78 -10.89 5.51 3.58
C GLN A 78 -11.36 4.20 2.94
N ARG A 79 -12.50 3.66 3.38
CA ARG A 79 -13.08 2.45 2.78
C ARG A 79 -13.42 2.62 1.30
N GLU A 80 -13.96 3.77 0.91
CA GLU A 80 -14.23 4.08 -0.50
C GLU A 80 -12.94 4.13 -1.33
N ASN A 81 -11.90 4.78 -0.82
CA ASN A 81 -10.60 4.83 -1.46
C ASN A 81 -9.96 3.44 -1.58
N ASP A 82 -10.01 2.63 -0.53
CA ASP A 82 -9.49 1.25 -0.53
C ASP A 82 -10.21 0.38 -1.58
N VAL A 83 -11.54 0.58 -1.76
CA VAL A 83 -12.31 -0.09 -2.82
C VAL A 83 -11.86 0.36 -4.20
N LYS A 84 -11.64 1.67 -4.41
CA LYS A 84 -11.16 2.21 -5.69
C LYS A 84 -9.78 1.66 -6.04
N LYS A 85 -8.83 1.68 -5.10
CA LYS A 85 -7.48 1.11 -5.28
C LYS A 85 -7.54 -0.36 -5.68
N ARG A 86 -8.26 -1.19 -4.90
CA ARG A 86 -8.43 -2.62 -5.21
C ARG A 86 -9.01 -2.86 -6.60
N ARG A 87 -10.03 -2.08 -6.98
CA ARG A 87 -10.65 -2.20 -8.30
C ARG A 87 -9.69 -1.81 -9.41
N TYR A 88 -9.00 -0.69 -9.25
CA TYR A 88 -8.01 -0.21 -10.22
C TYR A 88 -6.91 -1.27 -10.46
N CYS A 89 -6.35 -1.82 -9.38
CA CYS A 89 -5.36 -2.88 -9.46
C CYS A 89 -5.90 -4.11 -10.20
N LEU A 90 -7.12 -4.55 -9.88
CA LEU A 90 -7.77 -5.69 -10.55
C LEU A 90 -7.98 -5.43 -12.05
N GLU A 91 -8.46 -4.24 -12.43
CA GLU A 91 -8.74 -3.86 -13.82
C GLU A 91 -7.46 -3.76 -14.67
N HIS A 92 -6.33 -3.39 -14.05
CA HIS A 92 -5.03 -3.26 -14.72
C HIS A 92 -4.14 -4.50 -14.57
N GLY A 93 -4.61 -5.56 -13.90
CA GLY A 93 -3.80 -6.76 -13.65
C GLY A 93 -2.62 -6.54 -12.70
N ILE A 94 -2.65 -5.48 -11.89
CA ILE A 94 -1.61 -5.15 -10.92
C ILE A 94 -1.90 -5.87 -9.60
N LYS A 95 -0.89 -6.54 -9.03
CA LYS A 95 -1.03 -7.16 -7.71
C LYS A 95 -0.97 -6.10 -6.62
N LEU A 96 -1.82 -6.23 -5.60
CA LEU A 96 -1.84 -5.34 -4.44
C LEU A 96 -1.62 -6.13 -3.15
N VAL A 97 -0.49 -5.87 -2.49
CA VAL A 97 -0.13 -6.43 -1.19
C VAL A 97 -0.60 -5.47 -0.09
N THR A 98 -1.65 -5.82 0.64
CA THR A 98 -2.10 -5.05 1.80
C THR A 98 -1.60 -5.70 3.09
N ILE A 99 -0.78 -4.98 3.85
CA ILE A 99 -0.22 -5.42 5.13
C ILE A 99 -0.99 -4.72 6.26
N PRO A 100 -1.73 -5.46 7.10
CA PRO A 100 -2.41 -4.86 8.24
C PRO A 100 -1.43 -4.46 9.35
N TYR A 101 -1.74 -3.39 10.09
CA TYR A 101 -0.92 -2.92 11.23
C TYR A 101 -0.61 -4.00 12.28
N TYR A 102 -1.50 -4.98 12.48
CA TYR A 102 -1.25 -6.07 13.43
C TYR A 102 -0.27 -7.13 12.92
N ASP A 103 0.14 -7.07 11.65
CA ASP A 103 1.19 -7.91 11.06
C ASP A 103 2.53 -7.17 10.95
N GLU A 104 2.66 -5.96 11.51
CA GLU A 104 3.88 -5.15 11.48
C GLU A 104 5.13 -5.91 11.95
N GLY A 105 5.01 -6.68 13.03
CA GLY A 105 6.12 -7.50 13.57
C GLY A 105 6.47 -8.74 12.73
N LYS A 106 5.70 -9.05 11.70
CA LYS A 106 5.92 -10.19 10.78
C LYS A 106 6.53 -9.76 9.45
N ILE A 107 6.68 -8.46 9.22
CA ILE A 107 7.19 -7.93 7.96
C ILE A 107 8.63 -8.41 7.76
N SER A 108 8.81 -9.19 6.70
CA SER A 108 10.07 -9.73 6.22
C SER A 108 10.03 -9.84 4.70
N TYR A 109 11.18 -10.09 4.07
CA TYR A 109 11.25 -10.35 2.64
C TYR A 109 10.29 -11.47 2.22
N ASP A 110 10.39 -12.65 2.87
CA ASP A 110 9.53 -13.79 2.59
C ASP A 110 8.04 -13.48 2.78
N TYR A 111 7.69 -12.66 3.79
CA TYR A 111 6.30 -12.25 4.02
C TYR A 111 5.76 -11.45 2.83
N ILE A 112 6.50 -10.42 2.39
CA ILE A 112 6.10 -9.56 1.27
C ILE A 112 6.01 -10.37 -0.02
N MET A 113 7.04 -11.18 -0.33
CA MET A 113 7.09 -11.94 -1.57
C MET A 113 5.99 -13.01 -1.64
N ARG A 114 5.70 -13.71 -0.53
CA ARG A 114 4.57 -14.64 -0.47
C ARG A 114 3.24 -13.94 -0.66
N ALA A 115 3.06 -12.76 -0.06
CA ALA A 115 1.85 -11.97 -0.25
C ALA A 115 1.69 -11.47 -1.69
N ALA A 116 2.80 -11.21 -2.39
CA ALA A 116 2.84 -10.91 -3.82
C ALA A 116 2.70 -12.15 -4.74
N GLY A 117 2.50 -13.35 -4.16
CA GLY A 117 2.24 -14.59 -4.89
C GLY A 117 3.48 -15.37 -5.34
N TYR A 118 4.66 -15.01 -4.84
CA TYR A 118 5.90 -15.77 -5.06
C TYR A 118 5.98 -16.96 -4.08
N LYS A 119 6.64 -18.05 -4.52
CA LYS A 119 6.76 -19.30 -3.77
C LYS A 119 8.10 -19.41 -3.06
#